data_AF-A0A7C7R3T2-F1
#
_entry.id   AF-A0A7C7R3T2-F1
#
_cell.length_a   1.000
_cell.length_b   1.000
_cell.length_c   1.000
_cell.angle_alpha   90.00
_cell.angle_beta   90.00
_cell.angle_gamma   90.00
#
_symmetry.space_group_name_H-M   'P 1'
#
loop_
_entity.id
_entity.type
_entity.pdbx_description
1 polymer ?
#
loop_
_entity_poly.entity_id
_entity_poly.type
_entity_poly.pdbx_seq_one_letter_code
_entity_poly.pdbx_strand_id
1 'polypeptide(L)'
;MSLPPLDLGFLTIILQLIFLEGILSFDNAAVLGAMVAPLPEHQPVPWPRVLRPLGRVLDPFLGPQRTAALRVGLLGAYLGRVLMLVMASFVIRNPWLQFVGAIYLIKIAIEHLGAFHTAEQEEKTAALAHKVRGFWTTVLMVEIMDLAFSLDNVVAAIALSRHLVVVIIGVALGILTMRFAAGLFTHLIEKEPILATAAYLLVLNIGIEFLLSEFAHIEFHELTRFAINLATILLALLYAHTPWLQRLLSRPLAWIARAFFYLNTGINWVFRPFHWLFQTFLRLLAWTFNRKRKATPQHLPTNSPR
;
A
#
# COMPACT_ATOMS: atom_id res chain seq x y z
N MET A 1 -9.03 -22.49 26.64
CA MET A 1 -7.73 -22.24 25.98
C MET A 1 -6.82 -21.66 27.05
N SER A 2 -6.00 -22.48 27.71
CA SER A 2 -5.07 -22.02 28.74
C SER A 2 -3.99 -21.17 28.09
N LEU A 3 -3.76 -19.95 28.61
CA LEU A 3 -2.62 -19.14 28.20
C LEU A 3 -1.34 -19.97 28.43
N PRO A 4 -0.41 -20.02 27.46
CA PRO A 4 0.87 -20.68 27.69
C PRO A 4 1.55 -20.01 28.90
N PRO A 5 2.30 -20.76 29.73
CA PRO A 5 3.08 -20.15 30.80
C PRO A 5 3.99 -19.09 30.19
N LEU A 6 4.10 -17.93 30.84
CA LEU A 6 5.06 -16.88 30.49
C LEU A 6 6.48 -17.35 30.84
N ASP A 7 6.95 -18.37 30.13
CA ASP A 7 8.29 -18.89 30.26
C ASP A 7 9.26 -18.13 29.34
N LEU A 8 10.56 -18.34 29.55
CA LEU A 8 11.58 -17.73 28.69
C LEU A 8 11.40 -18.09 27.21
N GLY A 9 10.83 -19.26 26.90
CA GLY A 9 10.51 -19.68 25.53
C GLY A 9 9.42 -18.83 24.87
N PHE A 10 8.37 -18.46 25.61
CA PHE A 10 7.33 -17.56 25.15
C PHE A 10 7.90 -16.19 24.78
N LEU A 11 8.75 -15.63 25.64
CA LEU A 11 9.37 -14.32 25.41
C LEU A 11 10.36 -14.34 24.24
N THR A 12 11.17 -15.39 24.11
CA THR A 12 12.15 -15.49 23.01
C THR A 12 11.46 -15.60 21.66
N ILE A 13 10.36 -16.34 21.55
CA ILE A 13 9.59 -16.43 20.30
C ILE A 13 9.00 -15.07 19.94
N ILE A 14 8.42 -14.34 20.90
CA ILE A 14 7.88 -12.99 20.64
C ILE A 14 9.00 -12.06 20.18
N LEU A 15 10.15 -12.08 20.85
CA LEU A 15 11.29 -11.26 20.47
C LEU A 15 11.80 -11.61 19.07
N GLN A 16 11.85 -12.90 18.73
CA GLN A 16 12.23 -13.38 17.41
C GLN A 16 11.20 -12.98 16.35
N LEU A 17 9.90 -13.03 16.65
CA LEU A 17 8.83 -12.56 15.78
C LEU A 17 8.95 -11.06 15.52
N ILE A 18 9.13 -10.25 16.56
CA ILE A 18 9.31 -8.79 16.43
C ILE A 18 10.57 -8.48 15.62
N PHE A 19 11.66 -9.21 15.87
CA PHE A 19 12.91 -9.02 15.15
C PHE A 19 12.79 -9.40 13.68
N LEU A 20 12.19 -10.56 13.41
CA LEU A 20 11.99 -11.06 12.06
C LEU A 20 11.02 -10.16 11.28
N GLU A 21 9.88 -9.79 11.88
CA GLU A 21 8.96 -8.83 11.27
C GLU A 21 9.61 -7.46 11.10
N GLY A 22 10.42 -7.00 12.05
CA GLY A 22 11.13 -5.72 11.94
C GLY A 22 12.10 -5.68 10.75
N ILE A 23 12.89 -6.74 10.56
CA ILE A 23 13.83 -6.85 9.43
C ILE A 23 13.09 -7.02 8.12
N LEU A 24 12.13 -7.97 8.05
CA LEU A 24 11.36 -8.25 6.84
C LEU A 24 10.41 -7.10 6.45
N SER A 25 10.08 -6.20 7.38
CA SER A 25 9.17 -5.08 7.12
C SER A 25 9.83 -3.74 6.85
N PHE A 26 11.17 -3.68 6.80
CA PHE A 26 11.89 -2.45 6.50
C PHE A 26 11.45 -1.81 5.18
N ASP A 27 11.34 -2.62 4.13
CA ASP A 27 10.92 -2.16 2.80
C ASP A 27 9.46 -1.77 2.79
N ASN A 28 8.63 -2.53 3.50
CA ASN A 28 7.21 -2.26 3.66
C ASN A 28 7.00 -0.90 4.35
N ALA A 29 7.83 -0.56 5.33
CA ALA A 29 7.79 0.73 6.03
C ALA A 29 8.24 1.89 5.12
N ALA A 30 9.29 1.70 4.31
CA ALA A 30 9.73 2.68 3.31
C ALA A 30 8.63 2.99 2.29
N VAL A 31 7.98 1.94 1.80
CA VAL A 31 6.86 2.00 0.84
C VAL A 31 5.65 2.70 1.42
N LEU A 32 5.27 2.35 2.66
CA LEU A 32 4.16 3.00 3.33
C LEU A 32 4.42 4.50 3.52
N GLY A 33 5.65 4.84 3.95
CA GLY A 33 6.10 6.21 4.08
C GLY A 33 5.99 6.97 2.75
N ALA A 34 6.45 6.38 1.65
CA ALA A 34 6.40 6.99 0.32
C ALA A 34 4.97 7.21 -0.21
N MET A 35 4.01 6.35 0.16
CA MET A 35 2.61 6.52 -0.24
C MET A 35 1.87 7.58 0.59
N VAL A 36 2.28 7.77 1.84
CA VAL A 36 1.63 8.71 2.77
C VAL A 36 2.28 10.09 2.73
N ALA A 37 3.57 10.19 2.40
CA ALA A 37 4.32 11.47 2.31
C ALA A 37 3.64 12.55 1.44
N PRO A 38 2.99 12.23 0.30
CA PRO A 38 2.32 13.25 -0.52
C PRO A 38 0.99 13.78 0.05
N LEU A 39 0.48 13.24 1.16
CA LEU A 39 -0.81 13.66 1.73
C LEU A 39 -0.67 15.01 2.47
N PRO A 40 -1.59 15.98 2.25
CA PRO A 40 -1.47 17.31 2.84
C PRO A 40 -1.65 17.28 4.37
N GLU A 41 -0.81 18.03 5.08
CA GLU A 41 -0.74 17.99 6.55
C GLU A 41 -1.83 18.79 7.25
N HIS A 42 -2.46 19.77 6.60
CA HIS A 42 -3.35 20.74 7.25
C HIS A 42 -4.80 20.68 6.75
N GLN A 43 -5.16 19.67 5.95
CA GLN A 43 -6.52 19.51 5.45
C GLN A 43 -7.29 18.43 6.24
N PRO A 44 -8.60 18.61 6.48
CA PRO A 44 -9.44 17.58 7.11
C PRO A 44 -9.72 16.43 6.13
N VAL A 45 -10.10 15.26 6.68
CA VAL A 45 -10.37 14.06 5.89
C VAL A 45 -11.58 14.27 4.95
N PRO A 46 -11.45 14.02 3.63
CA PRO A 46 -12.55 14.17 2.70
C PRO A 46 -13.49 12.95 2.77
N TRP A 47 -14.48 13.00 3.66
CA TRP A 47 -15.46 11.92 3.82
C TRP A 47 -16.43 11.79 2.63
N PRO A 48 -16.66 10.58 2.10
CA PRO A 48 -17.68 10.36 1.08
C PRO A 48 -19.08 10.65 1.66
N ARG A 49 -20.02 11.07 0.80
CA ARG A 49 -21.36 11.56 1.22
C ARG A 49 -22.09 10.59 2.16
N VAL A 50 -21.92 9.29 1.97
CA VAL A 50 -22.54 8.22 2.77
C VAL A 50 -21.96 8.13 4.18
N LEU A 51 -20.66 8.41 4.35
CA LEU A 51 -19.94 8.27 5.62
C LEU A 51 -19.75 9.59 6.37
N ARG A 52 -20.22 10.72 5.84
CA ARG A 52 -20.22 12.02 6.55
C ARG A 52 -20.76 11.98 7.99
N PRO A 53 -21.85 11.26 8.34
CA PRO A 53 -22.31 11.24 9.72
C PRO A 53 -21.31 10.57 10.66
N LEU A 54 -20.66 9.49 10.20
CA LEU A 54 -19.58 8.83 10.93
C LEU A 54 -18.34 9.72 11.02
N GLY A 55 -18.02 10.42 9.92
CA GLY A 55 -16.87 11.32 9.84
C GLY A 55 -16.91 12.43 10.88
N ARG A 56 -18.05 13.08 11.10
CA ARG A 56 -18.17 14.14 12.12
C ARG A 56 -17.88 13.65 13.55
N VAL A 57 -18.16 12.38 13.84
CA VAL A 57 -17.88 11.78 15.15
C VAL A 57 -16.41 11.39 15.29
N LEU A 58 -15.79 10.96 14.19
CA LEU A 58 -14.41 10.48 14.17
C LEU A 58 -13.38 11.59 13.91
N ASP A 59 -13.74 12.70 13.26
CA ASP A 59 -12.84 13.81 12.92
C ASP A 59 -12.07 14.36 14.14
N PRO A 60 -12.68 14.55 15.34
CA PRO A 60 -11.94 14.97 16.53
C PRO A 60 -10.86 13.96 16.96
N PHE A 61 -11.09 12.67 16.71
CA PHE A 61 -10.17 11.59 17.05
C PHE A 61 -9.13 11.32 15.96
N LEU A 62 -9.38 11.67 14.70
CA LEU A 62 -8.48 11.39 13.59
C LEU A 62 -7.43 12.47 13.34
N GLY A 63 -7.78 13.73 13.58
CA GLY A 63 -6.88 14.87 13.35
C GLY A 63 -6.71 15.21 11.86
N PRO A 64 -5.60 15.87 11.47
CA PRO A 64 -5.33 16.26 10.08
C PRO A 64 -5.13 15.06 9.15
N GLN A 65 -5.29 15.23 7.83
CA GLN A 65 -5.29 14.15 6.83
C GLN A 65 -4.13 13.16 6.98
N ARG A 66 -2.89 13.62 7.19
CA ARG A 66 -1.74 12.71 7.37
C ARG A 66 -1.84 11.88 8.64
N THR A 67 -2.16 12.49 9.78
CA THR A 67 -2.37 11.78 11.06
C THR A 67 -3.57 10.84 11.00
N ALA A 68 -4.63 11.26 10.31
CA ALA A 68 -5.80 10.44 10.07
C ALA A 68 -5.47 9.24 9.17
N ALA A 69 -4.65 9.41 8.13
CA ALA A 69 -4.19 8.32 7.27
C ALA A 69 -3.41 7.28 8.09
N LEU A 70 -2.54 7.74 8.99
CA LEU A 70 -1.77 6.86 9.87
C LEU A 70 -2.66 6.14 10.91
N ARG A 71 -3.63 6.82 11.51
CA ARG A 71 -4.55 6.21 12.51
C ARG A 71 -5.56 5.25 11.89
N VAL A 72 -6.19 5.65 10.78
CA VAL A 72 -7.11 4.79 10.02
C VAL A 72 -6.34 3.62 9.42
N GLY A 73 -5.13 3.87 8.89
CA GLY A 73 -4.24 2.82 8.39
C GLY A 73 -3.76 1.87 9.48
N LEU A 74 -3.51 2.34 10.70
CA LEU A 74 -3.18 1.46 11.84
C LEU A 74 -4.36 0.53 12.16
N LEU A 75 -5.57 1.08 12.27
CA LEU A 75 -6.77 0.29 12.56
C LEU A 75 -7.09 -0.68 11.41
N GLY A 76 -6.96 -0.22 10.16
CA GLY A 76 -7.03 -1.03 8.95
C GLY A 76 -6.05 -2.21 9.03
N ALA A 77 -4.77 -1.93 9.24
CA ALA A 77 -3.73 -2.94 9.27
C ALA A 77 -3.92 -3.99 10.36
N TYR A 78 -4.38 -3.62 11.56
CA TYR A 78 -4.72 -4.61 12.59
C TYR A 78 -5.87 -5.52 12.16
N LEU A 79 -6.92 -4.95 11.56
CA LEU A 79 -8.04 -5.74 11.01
C LEU A 79 -7.57 -6.62 9.83
N GLY A 80 -6.79 -6.05 8.91
CA GLY A 80 -6.22 -6.73 7.76
C GLY A 80 -5.31 -7.88 8.18
N ARG A 81 -4.48 -7.70 9.20
CA ARG A 81 -3.60 -8.73 9.75
C ARG A 81 -4.35 -9.85 10.46
N VAL A 82 -5.39 -9.54 11.24
CA VAL A 82 -6.24 -10.59 11.84
C VAL A 82 -6.96 -11.36 10.73
N LEU A 83 -7.48 -10.67 9.72
CA LEU A 83 -8.11 -11.30 8.56
C LEU A 83 -7.10 -12.20 7.83
N MET A 84 -5.88 -11.72 7.57
CA MET A 84 -4.82 -12.49 6.93
C MET A 84 -4.39 -13.70 7.76
N LEU A 85 -4.32 -13.61 9.09
CA LEU A 85 -4.02 -14.75 9.94
C LEU A 85 -5.06 -15.87 9.78
N VAL A 86 -6.34 -15.50 9.70
CA VAL A 86 -7.44 -16.47 9.48
C VAL A 86 -7.45 -16.99 8.03
N MET A 87 -7.16 -16.12 7.05
CA MET A 87 -7.17 -16.48 5.63
C MET A 87 -5.84 -17.06 5.13
N ALA A 88 -4.76 -17.07 5.91
CA ALA A 88 -3.42 -17.41 5.46
C ALA A 88 -3.40 -18.77 4.74
N SER A 89 -4.05 -19.78 5.35
CA SER A 89 -4.14 -21.11 4.76
C SER A 89 -4.91 -21.13 3.42
N PHE A 90 -5.90 -20.25 3.25
CA PHE A 90 -6.62 -20.09 1.98
C PHE A 90 -5.77 -19.37 0.94
N VAL A 91 -5.04 -18.32 1.32
CA VAL A 91 -4.16 -17.58 0.40
C VAL A 91 -3.00 -18.46 -0.09
N ILE A 92 -2.37 -19.21 0.81
CA ILE A 92 -1.25 -20.12 0.48
C ILE A 92 -1.70 -21.20 -0.50
N ARG A 93 -2.92 -21.74 -0.36
CA ARG A 93 -3.45 -22.79 -1.25
C ARG A 93 -3.91 -22.28 -2.61
N ASN A 94 -4.01 -20.97 -2.80
CA ASN A 94 -4.46 -20.36 -4.04
C ASN A 94 -3.35 -19.47 -4.63
N PRO A 95 -2.38 -20.04 -5.36
CA PRO A 95 -1.25 -19.30 -5.92
C PRO A 95 -1.68 -18.13 -6.83
N TRP A 96 -2.83 -18.26 -7.50
CA TRP A 96 -3.44 -17.19 -8.28
C TRP A 96 -3.60 -15.87 -7.52
N LEU A 97 -3.87 -15.92 -6.21
CA LEU A 97 -4.00 -14.71 -5.41
C LEU A 97 -2.66 -13.99 -5.22
N GLN A 98 -1.59 -14.76 -5.01
CA GLN A 98 -0.23 -14.23 -4.88
C GLN A 98 0.24 -13.66 -6.23
N PHE A 99 -0.01 -14.38 -7.32
CA PHE A 99 0.29 -13.93 -8.67
C PHE A 99 -0.39 -12.61 -9.02
N VAL A 100 -1.70 -12.49 -8.75
CA VAL A 100 -2.45 -11.24 -8.97
C VAL A 100 -1.89 -10.12 -8.10
N GLY A 101 -1.54 -10.41 -6.84
CA GLY A 101 -0.88 -9.46 -5.94
C GLY A 101 0.46 -8.98 -6.50
N ALA A 102 1.33 -9.88 -6.94
CA ALA A 102 2.65 -9.56 -7.50
C ALA A 102 2.54 -8.70 -8.77
N ILE A 103 1.65 -9.07 -9.71
CA ILE A 103 1.36 -8.24 -10.89
C ILE A 103 0.87 -6.85 -10.47
N TYR A 104 0.01 -6.78 -9.46
CA TYR A 104 -0.52 -5.53 -8.97
C TYR A 104 0.59 -4.62 -8.41
N LEU A 105 1.50 -5.18 -7.60
CA LEU A 105 2.68 -4.48 -7.06
C LEU A 105 3.60 -3.97 -8.18
N ILE A 106 3.86 -4.78 -9.20
CA ILE A 106 4.65 -4.36 -10.37
C ILE A 106 3.94 -3.21 -11.10
N LYS A 107 2.63 -3.32 -11.31
CA LYS A 107 1.85 -2.31 -12.02
C LYS A 107 1.93 -0.95 -11.33
N ILE A 108 1.78 -0.90 -10.01
CA ILE A 108 1.88 0.37 -9.26
C ILE A 108 3.31 0.93 -9.26
N ALA A 109 4.34 0.07 -9.21
CA ALA A 109 5.72 0.50 -9.27
C ALA A 109 6.06 1.09 -10.64
N ILE A 110 5.68 0.41 -11.72
CA ILE A 110 5.87 0.88 -13.10
C ILE A 110 5.11 2.20 -13.35
N GLU A 111 3.87 2.31 -12.86
CA GLU A 111 3.08 3.53 -12.98
C GLU A 111 3.80 4.73 -12.32
N HIS A 112 4.36 4.53 -11.13
CA HIS A 112 5.09 5.58 -10.43
C HIS A 112 6.46 5.89 -11.07
N LEU A 113 7.26 4.86 -11.37
CA LEU A 113 8.60 5.02 -11.96
C LEU A 113 8.55 5.60 -13.38
N GLY A 114 7.49 5.31 -14.15
CA GLY A 114 7.24 5.88 -15.47
C GLY A 114 6.70 7.31 -15.44
N ALA A 115 6.25 7.82 -14.29
CA ALA A 115 5.71 9.18 -14.18
C ALA A 115 6.80 10.26 -14.18
N PHE A 116 8.06 9.91 -13.90
CA PHE A 116 9.22 10.84 -13.83
C PHE A 116 9.78 11.23 -15.22
N HIS A 117 8.92 11.36 -16.23
CA HIS A 117 9.37 11.40 -17.64
C HIS A 117 9.75 12.77 -18.21
N THR A 118 9.77 13.83 -17.39
CA THR A 118 10.30 15.15 -17.78
C THR A 118 10.58 16.02 -16.54
N ALA A 119 11.73 16.69 -16.48
CA ALA A 119 12.08 17.61 -15.38
C ALA A 119 11.07 18.78 -15.23
N GLU A 120 10.47 19.23 -16.33
CA GLU A 120 9.41 20.24 -16.34
C GLU A 120 8.04 19.71 -15.85
N GLN A 121 7.94 18.37 -15.74
CA GLN A 121 6.77 17.67 -15.22
C GLN A 121 6.93 17.32 -13.75
N GLU A 122 8.13 17.23 -13.16
CA GLU A 122 8.28 16.95 -11.72
C GLU A 122 7.49 17.94 -10.85
N GLU A 123 7.54 19.22 -11.20
CA GLU A 123 6.80 20.28 -10.50
C GLU A 123 5.28 20.21 -10.76
N LYS A 124 4.87 19.97 -12.01
CA LYS A 124 3.45 19.81 -12.40
C LYS A 124 2.84 18.50 -11.90
N THR A 125 3.63 17.44 -11.79
CA THR A 125 3.20 16.10 -11.36
C THR A 125 3.22 15.99 -9.85
N ALA A 126 4.12 16.66 -9.13
CA ALA A 126 3.98 16.88 -7.70
C ALA A 126 2.69 17.65 -7.40
N ALA A 127 2.40 18.71 -8.17
CA ALA A 127 1.15 19.47 -8.04
C ALA A 127 -0.10 18.66 -8.46
N LEU A 128 -0.02 17.77 -9.47
CA LEU A 128 -1.13 16.90 -9.91
C LEU A 128 -1.31 15.67 -9.01
N ALA A 129 -0.24 15.12 -8.44
CA ALA A 129 -0.27 14.06 -7.42
C ALA A 129 -0.93 14.60 -6.15
N HIS A 130 -0.60 15.84 -5.75
CA HIS A 130 -1.33 16.59 -4.73
C HIS A 130 -2.82 16.80 -5.07
N LYS A 131 -3.19 16.78 -6.35
CA LYS A 131 -4.53 17.13 -6.82
C LYS A 131 -5.46 15.93 -7.09
N VAL A 132 -4.96 14.68 -7.15
CA VAL A 132 -5.76 13.59 -7.75
C VAL A 132 -5.82 12.24 -6.98
N ARG A 133 -4.96 11.93 -6.00
CA ARG A 133 -5.20 10.72 -5.16
C ARG A 133 -6.05 11.07 -3.95
N GLY A 134 -7.35 10.77 -4.02
CA GLY A 134 -8.25 10.94 -2.89
C GLY A 134 -7.73 10.19 -1.66
N PHE A 135 -7.79 10.82 -0.49
CA PHE A 135 -7.35 10.23 0.78
C PHE A 135 -7.72 8.74 0.94
N TRP A 136 -8.98 8.39 0.65
CA TRP A 136 -9.49 7.02 0.76
C TRP A 136 -8.88 6.05 -0.26
N THR A 137 -8.55 6.50 -1.46
CA THR A 137 -7.84 5.64 -2.42
C THR A 137 -6.42 5.40 -1.95
N THR A 138 -5.74 6.40 -1.38
CA THR A 138 -4.42 6.21 -0.78
C THR A 138 -4.47 5.26 0.41
N VAL A 139 -5.42 5.42 1.34
CA VAL A 139 -5.60 4.50 2.48
C VAL A 139 -5.86 3.07 2.01
N LEU A 140 -6.75 2.88 1.04
CA LEU A 140 -7.02 1.56 0.48
C LEU A 140 -5.78 0.94 -0.17
N MET A 141 -4.97 1.75 -0.88
CA MET A 141 -3.73 1.25 -1.48
C MET A 141 -2.69 0.87 -0.45
N VAL A 142 -2.54 1.68 0.59
CA VAL A 142 -1.66 1.37 1.72
C VAL A 142 -2.08 0.06 2.37
N GLU A 143 -3.38 -0.15 2.59
CA GLU A 143 -3.90 -1.38 3.19
C GLU A 143 -3.70 -2.60 2.29
N ILE A 144 -3.99 -2.50 0.98
CA ILE A 144 -3.75 -3.59 0.02
C ILE A 144 -2.27 -3.97 -0.03
N MET A 145 -1.39 -2.96 0.01
CA MET A 145 0.05 -3.16 0.05
C MET A 145 0.48 -3.89 1.32
N ASP A 146 -0.01 -3.43 2.47
CA ASP A 146 0.24 -4.02 3.77
C ASP A 146 -0.22 -5.49 3.79
N LEU A 147 -1.39 -5.78 3.22
CA LEU A 147 -1.92 -7.14 3.07
C LEU A 147 -1.01 -8.02 2.21
N ALA A 148 -0.59 -7.54 1.05
CA ALA A 148 0.30 -8.28 0.15
C ALA A 148 1.62 -8.66 0.84
N PHE A 149 2.24 -7.70 1.53
CA PHE A 149 3.47 -7.94 2.29
C PHE A 149 3.27 -8.73 3.59
N SER A 150 2.07 -8.64 4.19
CA SER A 150 1.76 -9.36 5.42
C SER A 150 1.65 -10.86 5.20
N LEU A 151 1.46 -11.32 3.96
CA LEU A 151 1.32 -12.75 3.67
C LEU A 151 2.56 -13.52 4.13
N ASP A 152 3.75 -13.12 3.67
CA ASP A 152 5.01 -13.80 3.99
C ASP A 152 5.33 -13.69 5.49
N ASN A 153 5.11 -12.51 6.06
CA ASN A 153 5.31 -12.27 7.49
C ASN A 153 4.40 -13.15 8.35
N VAL A 154 3.13 -13.33 7.96
CA VAL A 154 2.17 -14.18 8.66
C VAL A 154 2.52 -15.66 8.48
N VAL A 155 2.93 -16.09 7.28
CA VAL A 155 3.38 -17.47 7.04
C VAL A 155 4.58 -17.81 7.93
N ALA A 156 5.59 -16.93 7.96
CA ALA A 156 6.76 -17.09 8.83
C ALA A 156 6.37 -17.13 10.32
N ALA A 157 5.43 -16.27 10.74
CA ALA A 157 4.99 -16.21 12.12
C ALA A 157 4.25 -17.49 12.57
N ILE A 158 3.37 -18.04 11.72
CA ILE A 158 2.68 -19.31 11.98
C ILE A 158 3.66 -20.48 11.99
N ALA A 159 4.71 -20.43 11.15
CA ALA A 159 5.75 -21.46 11.12
C ALA A 159 6.62 -21.46 12.41
N LEU A 160 6.82 -20.30 13.03
CA LEU A 160 7.62 -20.13 14.24
C LEU A 160 6.95 -20.66 15.51
N SER A 161 5.62 -20.66 15.61
CA SER A 161 4.93 -21.12 16.81
C SER A 161 3.55 -21.70 16.56
N ARG A 162 3.29 -22.85 17.19
CA ARG A 162 1.96 -23.50 17.21
C ARG A 162 0.96 -22.80 18.14
N HIS A 163 1.43 -21.91 19.02
CA HIS A 163 0.57 -21.19 19.95
C HIS A 163 0.04 -19.90 19.32
N LEU A 164 -1.21 -19.93 18.85
CA LEU A 164 -1.85 -18.80 18.16
C LEU A 164 -1.78 -17.48 18.97
N VAL A 165 -1.86 -17.54 20.30
CA VAL A 165 -1.76 -16.35 21.16
C VAL A 165 -0.38 -15.69 21.05
N VAL A 166 0.70 -16.48 20.97
CA VAL A 166 2.08 -15.98 20.79
C VAL A 166 2.19 -15.28 19.44
N VAL A 167 1.67 -15.92 18.39
CA VAL A 167 1.67 -15.39 17.03
C VAL A 167 0.89 -14.08 16.95
N ILE A 168 -0.31 -14.02 17.54
CA ILE A 168 -1.14 -12.82 17.56
C ILE A 168 -0.41 -11.67 18.28
N ILE A 169 0.20 -11.92 19.42
CA ILE A 169 0.94 -10.89 20.17
C ILE A 169 2.17 -10.43 19.39
N GLY A 170 2.95 -11.36 18.83
CA GLY A 170 4.11 -11.05 18.01
C GLY A 170 3.74 -10.19 16.81
N VAL A 171 2.74 -10.63 16.03
CA VAL A 171 2.21 -9.89 14.87
C VAL A 171 1.67 -8.52 15.28
N ALA A 172 0.95 -8.42 16.40
CA ALA A 172 0.44 -7.14 16.89
C ALA A 172 1.58 -6.17 17.22
N LEU A 173 2.62 -6.65 17.91
CA LEU A 173 3.80 -5.83 18.21
C LEU A 173 4.59 -5.48 16.95
N GLY A 174 4.69 -6.38 15.97
CA GLY A 174 5.33 -6.07 14.69
C GLY A 174 4.59 -5.05 13.85
N ILE A 175 3.24 -5.04 13.87
CA ILE A 175 2.46 -3.97 13.25
C ILE A 175 2.81 -2.62 13.89
N LEU A 176 2.93 -2.59 15.22
CA LEU A 176 3.28 -1.38 15.94
C LEU A 176 4.68 -0.87 15.57
N THR A 177 5.68 -1.76 15.55
CA THR A 177 7.06 -1.40 15.17
C THR A 177 7.15 -0.94 13.72
N MET A 178 6.50 -1.66 12.80
CA MET A 178 6.45 -1.32 11.37
C MET A 178 5.77 0.03 11.12
N ARG A 179 4.68 0.34 11.85
CA ARG A 179 4.01 1.64 11.69
C ARG A 179 4.81 2.80 12.28
N PHE A 180 5.55 2.57 13.36
CA PHE A 180 6.53 3.54 13.85
C PHE A 180 7.65 3.77 12.83
N ALA A 181 8.18 2.70 12.23
CA ALA A 181 9.20 2.78 11.18
C ALA A 181 8.68 3.52 9.94
N ALA A 182 7.44 3.28 9.50
CA ALA A 182 6.82 4.00 8.39
C ALA A 182 6.71 5.51 8.69
N GLY A 183 6.38 5.87 9.93
CA GLY A 183 6.43 7.26 10.40
C GLY A 183 7.82 7.86 10.23
N LEU A 184 8.87 7.18 10.69
CA LEU A 184 10.26 7.60 10.51
C LEU A 184 10.63 7.76 9.02
N PHE A 185 10.28 6.78 8.19
CA PHE A 185 10.52 6.83 6.74
C PHE A 185 9.80 7.99 6.07
N THR A 186 8.60 8.34 6.50
CA THR A 186 7.88 9.49 5.94
C THR A 186 8.67 10.78 6.19
N HIS A 187 9.23 10.96 7.40
CA HIS A 187 10.10 12.10 7.70
C HIS A 187 11.45 12.04 6.96
N LEU A 188 11.99 10.85 6.70
CA LEU A 188 13.19 10.69 5.88
C LEU A 188 12.93 11.10 4.43
N ILE A 189 11.77 10.75 3.87
CA ILE A 189 11.38 11.11 2.51
C ILE A 189 11.14 12.61 2.35
N GLU A 190 10.63 13.29 3.38
CA GLU A 190 10.53 14.76 3.39
C GLU A 190 11.90 15.44 3.28
N LYS A 191 12.91 14.87 3.93
CA LYS A 191 14.29 15.38 3.86
C LYS A 191 14.96 15.00 2.53
N GLU A 192 14.75 13.77 2.09
CA GLU A 192 15.36 13.16 0.90
C GLU A 192 14.27 12.59 -0.03
N PRO A 193 13.70 13.42 -0.94
CA PRO A 193 12.60 12.99 -1.80
C PRO A 193 12.92 11.79 -2.69
N ILE A 194 14.20 11.55 -3.00
CA ILE A 194 14.66 10.39 -3.77
C ILE A 194 14.29 9.05 -3.11
N LEU A 195 14.13 9.03 -1.78
CA LEU A 195 13.74 7.84 -1.03
C LEU A 195 12.32 7.38 -1.38
N ALA A 196 11.44 8.28 -1.84
CA ALA A 196 10.13 7.88 -2.36
C ALA A 196 10.30 7.00 -3.61
N THR A 197 11.13 7.42 -4.56
CA THR A 197 11.45 6.64 -5.77
C THR A 197 12.12 5.31 -5.41
N ALA A 198 13.06 5.34 -4.45
CA ALA A 198 13.68 4.13 -3.93
C ALA A 198 12.64 3.14 -3.37
N ALA A 199 11.67 3.63 -2.60
CA ALA A 199 10.61 2.79 -2.08
C ALA A 199 9.80 2.11 -3.19
N TYR A 200 9.44 2.80 -4.27
CA TYR A 200 8.78 2.16 -5.42
C TYR A 200 9.67 1.17 -6.17
N LEU A 201 11.00 1.35 -6.16
CA LEU A 201 11.94 0.32 -6.63
C LEU A 201 11.92 -0.93 -5.74
N LEU A 202 11.79 -0.77 -4.41
CA LEU A 202 11.62 -1.91 -3.50
C LEU A 202 10.32 -2.68 -3.81
N VAL A 203 9.22 -1.97 -4.04
CA VAL A 203 7.95 -2.60 -4.47
C VAL A 203 8.13 -3.40 -5.75
N LEU A 204 8.87 -2.84 -6.71
CA LEU A 204 9.16 -3.53 -7.97
C LEU A 204 9.99 -4.79 -7.73
N ASN A 205 11.03 -4.71 -6.89
CA ASN A 205 11.85 -5.86 -6.52
C ASN A 205 10.99 -6.97 -5.91
N ILE A 206 10.13 -6.65 -4.94
CA ILE A 206 9.25 -7.62 -4.28
C ILE A 206 8.31 -8.26 -5.31
N GLY A 207 7.64 -7.46 -6.14
CA GLY A 207 6.74 -7.99 -7.16
C GLY A 207 7.44 -8.90 -8.18
N ILE A 208 8.63 -8.54 -8.65
CA ILE A 208 9.44 -9.36 -9.56
C ILE A 208 9.90 -10.65 -8.87
N GLU A 209 10.38 -10.54 -7.63
CA GLU A 209 10.84 -11.67 -6.83
C GLU A 209 9.74 -12.72 -6.67
N PHE A 210 8.52 -12.30 -6.32
CA PHE A 210 7.36 -13.19 -6.24
C PHE A 210 7.06 -13.91 -7.56
N LEU A 211 7.18 -13.23 -8.69
CA LEU A 211 6.99 -13.87 -10.00
C LEU A 211 8.12 -14.86 -10.31
N LEU A 212 9.37 -14.54 -9.94
CA LEU A 212 10.50 -15.42 -10.13
C LEU A 212 10.41 -16.67 -9.24
N SER A 213 9.96 -16.53 -7.99
CA SER A 213 9.76 -17.68 -7.11
C SER A 213 8.64 -18.60 -7.63
N GLU A 214 7.54 -18.02 -8.15
CA GLU A 214 6.40 -18.79 -8.65
C GLU A 214 6.69 -19.49 -9.99
N PHE A 215 7.30 -18.81 -10.96
CA PHE A 215 7.47 -19.35 -12.32
C PHE A 215 8.86 -19.95 -12.60
N ALA A 216 9.91 -19.43 -11.96
CA ALA A 216 11.28 -19.87 -12.20
C ALA A 216 11.82 -20.74 -11.04
N HIS A 217 11.06 -20.89 -9.94
CA HIS A 217 11.48 -21.59 -8.72
C HIS A 217 12.83 -21.09 -8.17
N ILE A 218 13.12 -19.81 -8.39
CA ILE A 218 14.31 -19.13 -7.86
C ILE A 218 13.93 -18.55 -6.50
N GLU A 219 14.35 -19.21 -5.43
CA GLU A 219 14.17 -18.71 -4.08
C GLU A 219 15.37 -17.86 -3.65
N PHE A 220 15.12 -16.60 -3.32
CA PHE A 220 16.13 -15.74 -2.72
C PHE A 220 16.17 -15.98 -1.22
N HIS A 221 17.38 -16.09 -0.67
CA HIS A 221 17.56 -16.19 0.77
C HIS A 221 17.26 -14.84 1.44
N GLU A 222 16.78 -14.85 2.70
CA GLU A 222 16.41 -13.61 3.41
C GLU A 222 17.54 -12.57 3.44
N LEU A 223 18.77 -13.03 3.63
CA LEU A 223 19.93 -12.15 3.62
C LEU A 223 20.16 -11.49 2.26
N THR A 224 19.92 -12.21 1.17
CA THR A 224 20.06 -11.67 -0.19
C THR A 224 18.96 -10.66 -0.50
N ARG A 225 17.70 -10.92 -0.10
CA ARG A 225 16.60 -9.94 -0.20
C ARG A 225 16.95 -8.66 0.53
N PHE A 226 17.33 -8.78 1.81
CA PHE A 226 17.72 -7.65 2.64
C PHE A 226 18.88 -6.87 2.02
N ALA A 227 19.90 -7.55 1.50
CA ALA A 227 21.03 -6.91 0.84
C ALA A 227 20.63 -6.15 -0.43
N ILE A 228 19.77 -6.72 -1.28
CA ILE A 228 19.26 -6.06 -2.50
C ILE A 228 18.47 -4.80 -2.14
N ASN A 229 17.64 -4.88 -1.11
CA ASN A 229 16.78 -3.78 -0.72
C ASN A 229 17.57 -2.65 -0.05
N LEU A 230 18.49 -3.00 0.86
CA LEU A 230 19.43 -2.05 1.43
C LEU A 230 20.30 -1.40 0.34
N ALA A 231 20.82 -2.18 -0.61
CA ALA A 231 21.58 -1.66 -1.74
C ALA A 231 20.75 -0.70 -2.60
N THR A 232 19.46 -0.99 -2.82
CA THR A 232 18.55 -0.10 -3.57
C THR A 232 18.42 1.26 -2.91
N ILE A 233 18.22 1.30 -1.59
CA ILE A 233 18.16 2.56 -0.81
C ILE A 233 19.51 3.28 -0.84
N LEU A 234 20.61 2.57 -0.58
CA LEU A 234 21.95 3.16 -0.57
C LEU A 234 22.34 3.73 -1.93
N LEU A 235 22.03 3.03 -3.03
CA LEU A 235 22.28 3.50 -4.38
C LEU A 235 21.43 4.74 -4.71
N ALA A 236 20.17 4.77 -4.29
CA ALA A 236 19.33 5.95 -4.46
C ALA A 236 19.89 7.17 -3.71
N LEU A 237 20.34 6.99 -2.47
CA LEU A 237 20.99 8.04 -1.68
C LEU A 237 22.32 8.48 -2.29
N LEU A 238 23.14 7.53 -2.75
CA LEU A 238 24.41 7.81 -3.42
C LEU A 238 24.20 8.60 -4.72
N TYR A 239 23.17 8.24 -5.49
CA TYR A 239 22.75 8.98 -6.68
C TYR A 239 22.34 10.41 -6.34
N ALA A 240 21.59 10.64 -5.26
CA ALA A 240 21.17 11.99 -4.86
C ALA A 240 22.36 12.87 -4.43
N HIS A 241 23.36 12.32 -3.76
CA HIS A 241 24.48 13.11 -3.21
C HIS A 241 25.69 13.24 -4.13
N THR A 242 25.76 12.48 -5.23
CA THR A 242 26.94 12.43 -6.11
C THR A 242 26.64 13.04 -7.48
N PRO A 243 27.02 14.30 -7.76
CA PRO A 243 26.63 15.00 -8.99
C PRO A 243 27.25 14.39 -10.26
N TRP A 244 28.44 13.79 -10.15
CA TRP A 244 29.04 13.05 -11.28
C TRP A 244 28.22 11.80 -11.63
N LEU A 245 27.73 11.08 -10.61
CA LEU A 245 26.91 9.88 -10.79
C LEU A 245 25.58 10.23 -11.45
N GLN A 246 24.98 11.38 -11.09
CA GLN A 246 23.78 11.90 -11.75
C GLN A 246 24.01 12.14 -13.24
N ARG A 247 25.13 12.77 -13.61
CA ARG A 247 25.44 13.00 -15.03
C ARG A 247 25.66 11.69 -15.77
N LEU A 248 26.39 10.75 -15.18
CA LEU A 248 26.66 9.45 -15.78
C LEU A 248 25.37 8.63 -15.98
N LEU A 249 24.53 8.55 -14.95
CA LEU A 249 23.31 7.74 -14.96
C LEU A 249 22.09 8.45 -15.54
N SER A 250 22.11 9.77 -15.73
CA SER A 250 20.96 10.53 -16.27
C SER A 250 20.39 9.94 -17.57
N ARG A 251 21.27 9.56 -18.51
CA ARG A 251 20.89 9.01 -19.81
C ARG A 251 20.28 7.60 -19.71
N PRO A 252 20.94 6.61 -19.07
CA PRO A 252 20.34 5.28 -18.91
C PRO A 252 19.08 5.32 -18.05
N LEU A 253 19.04 6.12 -16.98
CA LEU A 253 17.87 6.23 -16.11
C LEU A 253 16.67 6.85 -16.85
N ALA A 254 16.91 7.85 -17.71
CA ALA A 254 15.88 8.40 -18.58
C ALA A 254 15.35 7.34 -19.56
N TRP A 255 16.21 6.49 -20.11
CA TRP A 255 15.78 5.41 -20.99
C TRP A 255 14.92 4.37 -20.24
N ILE A 256 15.32 4.01 -19.02
CA ILE A 256 14.56 3.11 -18.15
C ILE A 256 13.18 3.71 -17.80
N ALA A 257 13.13 4.99 -17.40
CA ALA A 257 11.88 5.68 -17.14
C ALA A 257 10.97 5.69 -18.39
N ARG A 258 11.56 5.77 -19.59
CA ARG A 258 10.82 5.79 -20.87
C ARG A 258 10.23 4.42 -21.15
N ALA A 259 11.01 3.38 -20.89
CA ALA A 259 10.54 2.02 -20.96
C ALA A 259 9.36 1.81 -20.00
N PHE A 260 9.46 2.23 -18.74
CA PHE A 260 8.34 2.15 -17.79
C PHE A 260 7.12 2.95 -18.24
N PHE A 261 7.29 4.14 -18.79
CA PHE A 261 6.20 4.93 -19.34
C PHE A 261 5.46 4.20 -20.48
N TYR A 262 6.20 3.63 -21.44
CA TYR A 262 5.60 2.86 -22.53
C TYR A 262 4.93 1.59 -22.04
N LEU A 263 5.55 0.91 -21.07
CA LEU A 263 5.01 -0.30 -20.47
C LEU A 263 3.69 -0.01 -19.73
N ASN A 264 3.64 1.06 -18.94
CA ASN A 264 2.41 1.56 -18.31
C ASN A 264 1.34 1.91 -19.36
N THR A 265 1.73 2.59 -20.44
CA THR A 265 0.81 2.96 -21.52
C THR A 265 0.24 1.72 -22.21
N GLY A 266 1.07 0.72 -22.48
CA GLY A 266 0.66 -0.57 -23.04
C GLY A 266 -0.30 -1.31 -22.11
N ILE A 267 0.04 -1.45 -20.83
CA ILE A 267 -0.85 -2.05 -19.81
C ILE A 267 -2.21 -1.34 -19.82
N ASN A 268 -2.22 -0.02 -19.70
CA ASN A 268 -3.46 0.75 -19.69
C ASN A 268 -4.26 0.58 -20.97
N TRP A 269 -3.60 0.50 -22.13
CA TRP A 269 -4.27 0.26 -23.40
C TRP A 269 -4.98 -1.10 -23.44
N VAL A 270 -4.35 -2.16 -22.91
CA VAL A 270 -4.96 -3.49 -22.79
C VAL A 270 -6.19 -3.48 -21.87
N PHE A 271 -6.15 -2.73 -20.76
CA PHE A 271 -7.26 -2.66 -19.81
C PHE A 271 -8.37 -1.64 -20.17
N ARG A 272 -8.12 -0.72 -21.11
CA ARG A 272 -9.12 0.26 -21.58
C ARG A 272 -10.46 -0.35 -22.03
N PRO A 273 -10.51 -1.39 -22.89
CA PRO A 273 -11.79 -1.97 -23.31
C PRO A 273 -12.58 -2.55 -22.13
N PHE A 274 -11.90 -3.21 -21.18
CA PHE A 274 -12.53 -3.73 -19.96
C PHE A 274 -13.11 -2.61 -19.09
N HIS A 275 -12.34 -1.54 -18.90
CA HIS A 275 -12.79 -0.40 -18.11
C HIS A 275 -13.99 0.31 -18.75
N TRP A 276 -13.99 0.47 -20.09
CA TRP A 276 -15.12 1.01 -20.83
C TRP A 276 -16.37 0.12 -20.69
N LEU A 277 -16.23 -1.20 -20.87
CA LEU A 277 -17.33 -2.16 -20.67
C LEU A 277 -17.90 -2.07 -19.26
N PHE A 278 -17.05 -2.09 -18.24
CA PHE A 278 -17.46 -2.01 -16.83
C PHE A 278 -18.18 -0.70 -16.50
N GLN A 279 -17.68 0.44 -16.97
CA GLN A 279 -18.35 1.72 -16.77
C GLN A 279 -19.70 1.79 -17.48
N THR A 280 -19.80 1.21 -18.67
CA THR A 280 -21.05 1.17 -19.43
C THR A 280 -22.08 0.29 -18.71
N PHE A 281 -21.66 -0.86 -18.19
CA PHE A 281 -22.47 -1.73 -17.33
C PHE A 281 -22.95 -1.01 -16.06
N LEU A 282 -22.06 -0.32 -15.34
CA LEU A 282 -22.44 0.45 -14.14
C LEU A 282 -23.43 1.58 -14.47
N ARG A 283 -23.25 2.27 -15.60
CA ARG A 283 -24.21 3.30 -16.05
C ARG A 283 -25.57 2.70 -16.37
N LEU A 284 -25.61 1.53 -17.00
CA LEU A 284 -26.86 0.80 -17.25
C LEU A 284 -27.54 0.36 -15.93
N LEU A 285 -26.78 -0.16 -14.98
CA LEU A 285 -27.27 -0.56 -13.66
C LEU A 285 -27.78 0.65 -12.85
N ALA A 286 -27.05 1.77 -12.87
CA ALA A 286 -27.46 3.00 -12.22
C ALA A 286 -28.73 3.57 -12.88
N TRP A 287 -28.84 3.49 -14.20
CA TRP A 287 -30.03 3.91 -14.94
C TRP A 287 -31.27 3.08 -14.54
N THR A 288 -31.16 1.75 -14.44
CA THR A 288 -32.27 0.90 -14.00
C THR A 288 -32.70 1.19 -12.56
N PHE A 289 -31.75 1.44 -11.66
CA PHE A 289 -32.03 1.82 -10.27
C PHE A 289 -32.69 3.21 -10.14
N ASN A 290 -32.23 4.19 -10.93
CA ASN A 290 -32.79 5.54 -10.89
C ASN A 290 -34.19 5.61 -11.50
N ARG A 291 -34.51 4.69 -12.43
CA ARG A 291 -35.86 4.56 -13.01
C ARG A 291 -36.90 4.11 -11.97
N LYS A 292 -36.53 3.25 -11.01
CA LYS A 292 -37.41 2.83 -9.91
C LYS A 292 -37.70 3.94 -8.89
N ARG A 293 -36.75 4.86 -8.62
CA ARG A 293 -36.94 5.98 -7.68
C ARG A 293 -37.91 7.07 -8.18
N LYS A 294 -38.00 7.27 -9.51
CA LYS A 294 -38.92 8.26 -10.10
C LYS A 294 -40.38 7.79 -10.20
N ALA A 295 -40.67 6.53 -9.87
CA ALA A 295 -42.01 5.95 -9.98
C ALA A 295 -42.83 6.01 -8.67
N THR A 296 -42.34 6.65 -7.60
CA THR A 296 -43.13 6.89 -6.39
C THR A 296 -43.76 8.28 -6.47
N PRO A 297 -45.08 8.41 -6.67
CA PRO A 297 -45.71 9.73 -6.78
C PRO A 297 -45.61 10.47 -5.45
N GLN A 298 -45.05 11.68 -5.48
CA GLN A 298 -45.15 12.64 -4.38
C GLN A 298 -46.62 13.05 -4.24
N HIS A 299 -47.33 12.50 -3.26
CA HIS A 299 -48.60 13.06 -2.83
C HIS A 299 -48.33 14.44 -2.22
N LEU A 300 -48.67 15.50 -2.97
CA LEU A 300 -48.76 16.86 -2.45
C LEU A 300 -49.88 16.93 -1.40
N PRO A 301 -49.65 17.45 -0.19
CA PRO A 301 -50.76 17.79 0.70
C PRO A 301 -51.51 18.98 0.07
N THR A 302 -52.77 18.75 -0.28
CA THR A 302 -53.69 19.79 -0.71
C THR A 302 -54.00 20.70 0.48
N ASN A 303 -53.55 21.95 0.38
CA ASN A 303 -54.05 23.03 1.24
C ASN A 303 -55.57 23.14 1.04
N SER A 304 -56.33 23.04 2.13
CA SER A 304 -57.71 23.53 2.17
C SER A 304 -57.82 24.55 3.31
N PRO A 305 -58.26 25.80 3.04
CA PRO A 305 -58.55 26.77 4.08
C PRO A 305 -60.01 26.61 4.51
N ARG A 306 -60.23 26.28 5.78
CA ARG A 306 -61.42 26.68 6.56
C ARG A 306 -61.01 26.90 8.01
#